data_AF-A0A6B3HJF2-F1
#
_entry.id   AF-A0A6B3HJF2-F1
#
_cell.length_a   1.000
_cell.length_b   1.000
_cell.length_c   1.000
_cell.angle_alpha   90.00
_cell.angle_beta   90.00
_cell.angle_gamma   90.00
#
_symmetry.space_group_name_H-M   'P 1'
#
loop_
_entity.id
_entity.type
_entity.pdbx_description
1 polymer ?
#
loop_
_entity_poly.entity_id
_entity_poly.type
_entity_poly.pdbx_seq_one_letter_code
_entity_poly.pdbx_strand_id
1 'polypeptide(L)' 'MTGATEDGAADRPRRPRRQRKQVLLRLDPLVHDALARWAADDLRSTNAQIEFLLRRALLEAGRLPGATGPLPRR' A
#
# COMPACT_ATOMS: atom_id res chain seq x y z
N MET A 1 51.45 -12.30 1.37
CA MET A 1 51.17 -10.85 1.40
C MET A 1 49.95 -10.62 0.52
N THR A 2 48.73 -10.93 0.97
CA THR A 2 47.76 -10.03 1.67
C THR A 2 47.22 -8.96 0.70
N GLY A 3 45.92 -8.78 0.44
CA GLY A 3 44.67 -9.34 0.95
C GLY A 3 43.61 -9.27 -0.17
N ALA A 4 42.59 -10.13 -0.22
CA ALA A 4 41.42 -10.06 0.65
C ALA A 4 40.85 -8.64 0.73
N THR A 5 39.98 -8.29 -0.21
CA THR A 5 38.78 -7.49 0.07
C THR A 5 37.62 -8.10 -0.71
N GLU A 6 36.99 -9.07 -0.05
CA GLU A 6 35.61 -9.43 -0.32
C GLU A 6 34.76 -8.21 0.01
N ASP A 7 34.39 -7.41 -1.00
CA ASP A 7 33.34 -6.42 -0.82
C ASP A 7 31.99 -7.15 -0.83
N GLY A 8 31.67 -7.70 0.34
CA GLY A 8 30.34 -8.13 0.72
C GLY A 8 29.39 -6.94 0.76
N ALA A 9 28.95 -6.49 -0.42
CA ALA A 9 27.76 -5.69 -0.57
C ALA A 9 26.58 -6.55 -0.11
N ALA A 10 26.30 -6.49 1.19
CA ALA A 10 25.27 -7.25 1.86
C ALA A 10 23.97 -7.22 1.06
N ASP A 11 23.59 -8.39 0.54
CA ASP A 11 22.28 -8.69 -0.01
C ASP A 11 21.26 -8.46 1.10
N ARG A 12 20.78 -7.22 1.24
CA ARG A 12 19.68 -6.91 2.14
C ARG A 12 18.48 -7.68 1.59
N PRO A 13 17.91 -8.64 2.34
CA PRO A 13 16.84 -9.46 1.82
C PRO A 13 15.69 -8.54 1.40
N ARG A 14 15.39 -8.53 0.09
CA ARG A 14 14.22 -7.86 -0.45
C ARG A 14 13.02 -8.41 0.29
N ARG A 15 12.39 -7.59 1.14
CA ARG A 15 11.17 -8.00 1.86
C ARG A 15 10.20 -8.61 0.84
N PRO A 16 9.69 -9.83 1.07
CA PRO A 16 8.82 -10.49 0.11
C PRO A 16 7.65 -9.56 -0.20
N ARG A 17 7.40 -9.30 -1.49
CA ARG A 17 6.27 -8.47 -1.92
C ARG A 17 5.00 -9.17 -1.44
N ARG A 18 4.40 -8.69 -0.34
CA ARG A 18 3.10 -9.17 0.14
C ARG A 18 2.12 -9.12 -1.03
N GLN A 19 1.63 -10.29 -1.43
CA GLN A 19 0.69 -10.40 -2.51
C GLN A 19 -0.59 -9.67 -2.12
N ARG A 20 -1.05 -8.76 -3.01
CA ARG A 20 -2.27 -7.98 -2.77
C ARG A 20 -3.46 -8.84 -3.14
N LYS A 21 -4.43 -8.94 -2.24
CA LYS A 21 -5.70 -9.59 -2.54
C LYS A 21 -6.49 -8.69 -3.50
N GLN A 22 -6.91 -9.25 -4.62
CA GLN A 22 -7.87 -8.60 -5.51
C GLN A 22 -9.28 -8.99 -5.06
N VAL A 23 -10.15 -7.99 -4.92
CA VAL A 23 -11.54 -8.18 -4.49
C VAL A 23 -12.42 -7.37 -5.42
N LEU A 24 -13.52 -7.97 -5.89
CA LEU A 24 -14.55 -7.23 -6.62
C LEU A 24 -15.43 -6.48 -5.63
N LEU A 25 -15.48 -5.16 -5.75
CA LEU A 25 -16.33 -4.29 -4.92
C LEU A 25 -17.59 -3.94 -5.71
N ARG A 26 -18.76 -4.12 -5.10
CA ARG A 26 -20.01 -3.55 -5.61
C ARG A 26 -20.18 -2.19 -4.97
N LEU A 27 -20.16 -1.15 -5.80
CA LEU A 27 -20.33 0.23 -5.39
C LEU A 27 -21.44 0.85 -6.24
N ASP A 28 -22.15 1.81 -5.65
CA ASP A 28 -22.96 2.72 -6.43
C ASP A 28 -22.07 3.46 -7.45
N PRO A 29 -22.47 3.58 -8.73
CA PRO A 29 -21.65 4.24 -9.75
C PRO A 29 -21.28 5.69 -9.40
N LEU A 30 -22.21 6.45 -8.80
CA LEU A 30 -21.95 7.85 -8.44
C LEU A 30 -20.94 7.96 -7.31
N VAL A 31 -20.94 6.99 -6.38
CA VAL A 31 -19.93 6.90 -5.32
C VAL A 31 -18.56 6.57 -5.91
N HIS A 32 -18.50 5.61 -6.85
CA HIS A 32 -17.26 5.31 -7.56
C HIS A 32 -16.70 6.54 -8.27
N ASP A 33 -17.55 7.30 -8.96
CA ASP A 33 -17.12 8.50 -9.69
C ASP A 33 -16.64 9.61 -8.76
N ALA A 34 -17.29 9.79 -7.61
CA ALA A 34 -16.83 10.73 -6.59
C ALA A 34 -15.45 10.33 -6.04
N LEU A 35 -15.22 9.04 -5.78
CA LEU A 35 -13.92 8.53 -5.35
C LEU A 35 -12.84 8.71 -6.43
N ALA A 36 -13.19 8.49 -7.70
CA ALA A 36 -12.26 8.66 -8.82
C ALA A 36 -11.85 10.13 -9.00
N ARG A 37 -12.79 11.08 -8.90
CA ARG A 37 -12.49 12.51 -8.94
C ARG A 37 -11.58 12.92 -7.78
N TRP A 38 -11.93 12.53 -6.56
CA TRP A 38 -11.10 12.84 -5.39
C TRP A 38 -9.69 12.25 -5.51
N ALA A 39 -9.57 11.01 -6.00
CA ALA A 39 -8.27 10.41 -6.24
C ALA A 39 -7.44 11.22 -7.25
N ALA A 40 -8.07 11.72 -8.32
CA ALA A 40 -7.41 12.55 -9.33
C ALA A 40 -6.91 13.88 -8.75
N ASP A 41 -7.73 14.55 -7.94
CA ASP A 41 -7.36 15.80 -7.24
C ASP A 41 -6.12 15.60 -6.34
N ASP A 42 -6.02 14.43 -5.71
CA ASP A 42 -4.92 14.03 -4.84
C ASP A 42 -3.71 13.39 -5.57
N LEU A 43 -3.72 13.34 -6.90
CA LEU A 43 -2.72 12.67 -7.75
C LEU A 43 -2.49 11.19 -7.37
N ARG A 44 -3.58 10.49 -7.01
CA ARG A 44 -3.61 9.08 -6.62
C ARG A 44 -4.44 8.26 -7.60
N SER A 45 -4.18 6.95 -7.67
CA SER A 45 -5.13 6.03 -8.31
C SER A 45 -6.33 5.81 -7.41
N THR A 46 -7.51 5.54 -8.00
CA THR A 46 -8.74 5.23 -7.27
C THR A 46 -8.54 4.09 -6.26
N ASN A 47 -7.79 3.04 -6.63
CA ASN A 47 -7.47 1.93 -5.72
C ASN A 47 -6.59 2.36 -4.54
N ALA A 48 -5.65 3.28 -4.74
CA ALA A 48 -4.84 3.82 -3.65
C ALA A 48 -5.68 4.69 -2.72
N GLN A 49 -6.62 5.47 -3.26
CA GLN A 49 -7.56 6.27 -2.49
C GLN A 49 -8.49 5.39 -1.64
N ILE A 50 -9.07 4.35 -2.23
CA ILE A 50 -9.92 3.38 -1.52
C ILE A 50 -9.14 2.70 -0.39
N GLU A 51 -7.91 2.23 -0.64
CA GLU A 51 -7.07 1.61 0.40
C GLU A 51 -6.77 2.59 1.55
N PHE A 52 -6.48 3.85 1.23
CA PHE A 52 -6.26 4.89 2.23
C PHE A 52 -7.50 5.09 3.12
N LEU A 53 -8.68 5.21 2.51
CA LEU A 53 -9.94 5.38 3.22
C LEU A 53 -10.28 4.19 4.11
N LEU A 54 -10.11 2.97 3.61
CA LEU A 54 -10.36 1.75 4.38
C LEU A 54 -9.43 1.65 5.58
N ARG A 55 -8.15 1.95 5.41
CA ARG A 55 -7.18 1.95 6.53
C ARG A 55 -7.50 3.00 7.57
N ARG A 56 -7.86 4.20 7.13
CA ARG A 56 -8.26 5.29 8.01
C ARG A 56 -9.51 4.90 8.82
N ALA A 57 -10.55 4.41 8.16
CA ALA A 57 -11.78 3.97 8.82
C ALA A 57 -11.53 2.81 9.82
N LEU A 58 -10.68 1.85 9.46
CA LEU A 58 -10.28 0.77 10.37
C LEU A 58 -9.49 1.28 11.58
N LEU A 59 -8.61 2.26 11.38
CA LEU A 59 -7.85 2.87 12.46
C LEU A 59 -8.77 3.63 13.42
N GLU A 60 -9.64 4.48 12.88
CA GLU A 60 -10.62 5.27 13.64
C GLU A 60 -11.59 4.35 14.41
N ALA A 61 -11.96 3.20 13.83
CA ALA A 61 -12.77 2.18 14.51
C ALA A 61 -12.00 1.32 15.52
N GLY A 62 -10.68 1.48 15.65
CA GLY A 62 -9.84 0.62 16.52
C GLY A 62 -9.71 -0.82 16.03
N ARG A 63 -9.94 -1.07 14.73
CA ARG A 63 -9.99 -2.42 14.10
C ARG A 63 -8.82 -2.70 13.16
N LEU A 64 -7.90 -1.76 12.98
CA LEU A 64 -6.74 -1.96 12.13
C LEU A 64 -5.80 -3.01 12.75
N PRO A 65 -5.48 -4.12 12.07
CA PRO A 65 -4.57 -5.13 12.63
C PRO A 65 -3.16 -4.57 12.80
N GLY A 66 -2.51 -4.86 13.93
CA GLY A 66 -1.14 -4.38 14.23
C GLY A 66 -0.06 -4.86 13.24
N ALA A 67 -0.29 -5.96 12.52
CA ALA A 67 0.60 -6.47 11.49
C ALA A 67 0.45 -5.78 10.11
N THR A 68 -0.36 -4.73 10.03
CA THR A 68 -0.61 -4.01 8.77
C THR A 68 0.54 -3.02 8.54
N GLY A 69 1.44 -3.35 7.61
CA GLY A 69 2.55 -2.46 7.22
C GLY A 69 2.07 -1.11 6.66
N PRO A 70 2.97 -0.10 6.60
CA PRO A 70 2.64 1.23 6.10
C PRO A 70 2.13 1.19 4.66
N LEU A 71 1.35 2.21 4.27
CA LEU A 71 0.95 2.39 2.87
C LEU A 71 2.22 2.41 2.01
N PRO A 72 2.34 1.51 1.03
CA PRO A 72 3.52 1.45 0.19
C PRO A 72 3.61 2.73 -0.63
N ARG A 73 4.73 3.43 -0.49
CA ARG A 73 5.10 4.54 -1.37
C ARG A 73 5.34 3.95 -2.76
N ARG A 74 4.58 4.41 -3.75
CA ARG A 74 4.74 4.04 -5.15
C ARG A 74 5.19 5.27 -5.91
#